data_AF-A0A3N9UN87-F1
#
_entry.id   AF-A0A3N9UN87-F1
#
_cell.length_a   1.000
_cell.length_b   1.000
_cell.length_c   1.000
_cell.angle_alpha   90.00
_cell.angle_beta   90.00
_cell.angle_gamma   90.00
#
_symmetry.space_group_name_H-M   'P 1'
#
loop_
_entity.id
_entity.type
_entity.pdbx_description
1 polymer ?
#
loop_
_entity_poly.entity_id
_entity_poly.type
_entity_poly.pdbx_seq_one_letter_code
_entity_poly.pdbx_strand_id
1 'polypeptide(L)'
;MIDMGFVMAGHAIFTVGNDKGNHYTFRVSCPKNNPDLHFIGLLTGPDNGADYTYMGILLPDGAVRLTKASKYTGDSTPVRVASWACKVILGKAALPAGYSIQHAGRCGRCGRLLTTPESIERGIGPECWDIMHGGAAVEAPKVEELIGF
;
A
#
# COMPACT_ATOMS: atom_id res chain seq x y z
N MET A 1 9.73 -7.07 0.28
CA MET A 1 8.48 -7.85 0.39
C MET A 1 7.38 -6.88 0.80
N ILE A 2 6.17 -6.98 0.23
CA ILE A 2 5.06 -6.11 0.64
C ILE A 2 4.70 -6.38 2.11
N ASP A 3 4.60 -5.33 2.91
CA ASP A 3 4.22 -5.41 4.32
C ASP A 3 2.99 -4.55 4.61
N MET A 4 2.49 -4.64 5.84
CA MET A 4 1.29 -3.91 6.23
C MET A 4 1.55 -2.42 6.48
N GLY A 5 2.80 -2.03 6.74
CA GLY A 5 3.23 -0.63 6.78
C GLY A 5 3.06 0.04 5.42
N PHE A 6 3.40 -0.65 4.33
CA PHE A 6 3.13 -0.19 2.97
C PHE A 6 1.63 -0.03 2.71
N VAL A 7 0.83 -1.07 2.99
CA VAL A 7 -0.61 -1.06 2.69
C VAL A 7 -1.34 0.06 3.43
N MET A 8 -0.94 0.31 4.69
CA MET A 8 -1.57 1.31 5.56
C MET A 8 -0.93 2.70 5.46
N ALA A 9 0.07 2.91 4.60
CA ALA A 9 0.74 4.21 4.49
C ALA A 9 -0.10 5.30 3.79
N GLY A 10 -1.25 4.95 3.20
CA GLY A 10 -2.26 5.92 2.76
C GLY A 10 -2.31 6.23 1.26
N HIS A 11 -1.43 5.65 0.46
CA HIS A 11 -1.34 5.78 -0.99
C HIS A 11 -0.91 4.45 -1.66
N ALA A 12 -1.21 3.32 -1.03
CA ALA A 12 -0.77 2.01 -1.49
C ALA A 12 -1.56 1.56 -2.73
N ILE A 13 -0.86 0.98 -3.69
CA ILE A 13 -1.45 0.27 -4.83
C ILE A 13 -0.77 -1.08 -4.94
N PHE A 14 -1.54 -2.15 -4.92
CA PHE A 14 -1.03 -3.51 -5.05
C PHE A 14 -1.95 -4.39 -5.89
N THR A 15 -1.35 -5.35 -6.57
CA THR A 15 -2.03 -6.32 -7.42
C THR A 15 -1.87 -7.70 -6.84
N VAL A 16 -2.99 -8.41 -6.76
CA VAL A 16 -3.06 -9.82 -6.41
C VAL A 16 -3.32 -10.60 -7.68
N GLY A 17 -2.39 -11.47 -8.07
CA GLY A 17 -2.47 -12.28 -9.27
C GLY A 17 -2.44 -13.77 -8.99
N ASN A 18 -2.83 -14.57 -9.98
CA ASN A 18 -2.59 -16.00 -9.99
C ASN A 18 -1.99 -16.50 -11.32
N ASP A 19 -1.56 -17.76 -11.33
CA ASP A 19 -0.99 -18.48 -12.47
C ASP A 19 -2.00 -18.73 -13.61
N LYS A 20 -3.28 -18.51 -13.36
CA LYS A 20 -4.36 -18.58 -14.36
C LYS A 20 -4.59 -17.25 -15.10
N GLY A 21 -3.80 -16.22 -14.80
CA GLY A 21 -3.91 -14.90 -15.43
C GLY A 21 -4.98 -13.98 -14.82
N ASN A 22 -5.70 -14.43 -13.80
CA ASN A 22 -6.64 -13.58 -13.07
C ASN A 22 -5.86 -12.66 -12.13
N HIS A 23 -6.26 -11.39 -12.10
CA HIS A 23 -5.67 -10.44 -11.17
C HIS A 23 -6.69 -9.39 -10.72
N TYR A 24 -6.45 -8.84 -9.53
CA TYR A 24 -7.18 -7.69 -8.99
C TYR A 24 -6.17 -6.66 -8.50
N THR A 25 -6.35 -5.41 -8.91
CA THR A 25 -5.53 -4.29 -8.46
C THR A 25 -6.32 -3.44 -7.48
N PHE A 26 -5.78 -3.27 -6.28
CA PHE A 26 -6.40 -2.54 -5.20
C PHE A 26 -5.63 -1.25 -4.92
N ARG A 27 -6.37 -0.21 -4.56
CA ARG A 27 -5.83 1.04 -4.03
C ARG A 27 -6.30 1.23 -2.61
N VAL A 28 -5.38 1.54 -1.71
CA VAL A 28 -5.65 1.96 -0.35
C VAL A 28 -5.29 3.43 -0.21
N SER A 29 -6.23 4.22 0.28
CA SER A 29 -6.06 5.66 0.47
C SER A 29 -6.51 6.11 1.86
N CYS A 30 -5.75 6.99 2.51
CA CYS A 30 -6.21 7.68 3.71
C CYS A 30 -6.51 9.17 3.39
N PRO A 31 -7.60 9.73 3.92
CA PRO A 31 -7.89 11.15 3.76
C PRO A 31 -7.04 11.98 4.73
N LYS A 32 -6.64 13.18 4.30
CA LYS A 32 -5.76 14.07 5.10
C LYS A 32 -6.34 14.44 6.46
N ASN A 33 -7.66 14.54 6.58
CA ASN A 33 -8.35 14.92 7.80
C ASN A 33 -8.63 13.75 8.75
N ASN A 34 -8.37 12.51 8.34
CA ASN A 34 -8.55 11.33 9.17
C ASN A 34 -7.55 10.23 8.76
N PRO A 35 -6.29 10.32 9.23
CA PRO A 35 -5.22 9.39 8.83
C PRO A 35 -5.44 7.95 9.32
N ASP A 36 -6.33 7.75 10.29
CA ASP A 36 -6.68 6.43 10.82
C ASP A 36 -7.73 5.69 9.96
N LEU A 37 -8.25 6.35 8.92
CA LEU A 37 -9.29 5.81 8.05
C LEU A 37 -8.73 5.42 6.69
N HIS A 38 -8.66 4.13 6.41
CA HIS A 38 -8.16 3.60 5.14
C HIS A 38 -9.31 3.15 4.26
N PHE A 39 -9.50 3.81 3.12
CA PHE A 39 -10.44 3.39 2.10
C PHE A 39 -9.76 2.44 1.12
N ILE A 40 -10.46 1.38 0.73
CA ILE A 40 -10.01 0.45 -0.30
C ILE A 40 -10.93 0.51 -1.52
N GLY A 41 -10.34 0.49 -2.71
CA GLY A 41 -11.04 0.43 -3.98
C GLY A 41 -10.39 -0.54 -4.96
N LEU A 42 -11.18 -1.02 -5.92
CA LEU A 42 -10.77 -1.94 -6.98
C LEU A 42 -10.60 -1.17 -8.29
N LEU A 43 -9.50 -1.41 -9.02
CA LEU A 43 -9.35 -0.92 -10.38
C LEU A 43 -10.38 -1.60 -11.30
N THR A 44 -11.23 -0.80 -11.92
CA THR A 44 -12.39 -1.26 -12.70
C THR A 44 -12.45 -0.71 -14.13
N GLY A 45 -11.53 0.19 -14.48
CA GLY A 45 -11.46 0.81 -15.80
C GLY A 45 -10.03 0.85 -16.34
N PRO A 46 -9.86 1.35 -17.57
CA PRO A 46 -8.57 1.37 -18.26
C PRO A 46 -7.57 2.38 -17.68
N ASP A 47 -8.00 3.41 -16.94
CA ASP A 47 -7.09 4.35 -16.28
C ASP A 47 -6.60 3.79 -14.95
N ASN A 48 -5.38 3.25 -14.96
CA ASN A 48 -4.69 2.67 -13.81
C ASN A 48 -4.46 3.66 -12.64
N GLY A 49 -4.62 4.97 -12.86
CA GLY A 49 -4.49 6.02 -11.84
C GLY A 49 -5.82 6.49 -11.25
N ALA A 50 -6.91 6.44 -12.04
CA ALA A 50 -8.17 7.07 -11.68
C ALA A 50 -9.35 6.11 -11.50
N ASP A 51 -9.42 5.00 -12.25
CA ASP A 51 -10.64 4.20 -12.39
C ASP A 51 -10.85 3.19 -11.25
N TYR A 52 -10.79 3.65 -10.00
CA TYR A 52 -10.99 2.83 -8.81
C TYR A 52 -12.43 2.94 -8.28
N THR A 53 -13.12 1.80 -8.22
CA THR A 53 -14.45 1.70 -7.60
C THR A 53 -14.31 1.40 -6.11
N TYR A 54 -14.97 2.22 -5.28
CA TYR A 54 -14.93 2.10 -3.83
C TYR A 54 -15.55 0.78 -3.32
N MET A 55 -14.77 0.04 -2.52
CA MET A 55 -15.17 -1.23 -1.92
C MET A 55 -15.55 -1.11 -0.44
N GLY A 56 -14.84 -0.28 0.34
CA GLY A 56 -15.08 -0.20 1.78
C GLY A 56 -13.94 0.44 2.56
N ILE A 57 -13.95 0.21 3.86
CA ILE A 57 -12.89 0.61 4.80
C ILE A 57 -12.00 -0.60 5.07
N LEU A 58 -10.70 -0.48 4.84
CA LEU A 58 -9.71 -1.47 5.25
C LEU A 58 -9.40 -1.28 6.74
N LEU A 59 -9.51 -2.35 7.51
CA LEU A 59 -9.22 -2.36 8.94
C LEU A 59 -7.78 -2.85 9.20
N PRO A 60 -7.13 -2.44 10.32
CA PRO A 60 -5.77 -2.86 10.67
C PRO A 60 -5.56 -4.38 10.74
N ASP A 61 -6.63 -5.15 10.97
CA ASP A 61 -6.60 -6.61 11.01
C ASP A 61 -6.62 -7.28 9.62
N GLY A 62 -6.73 -6.48 8.56
CA GLY A 62 -6.79 -6.90 7.17
C GLY A 62 -8.20 -7.12 6.63
N ALA A 63 -9.25 -6.91 7.43
CA ALA A 63 -10.63 -7.07 6.98
C ALA A 63 -11.13 -5.84 6.20
N VAL A 64 -11.96 -6.07 5.17
CA VAL A 64 -12.69 -5.00 4.49
C VAL A 64 -14.07 -4.85 5.12
N ARG A 65 -14.28 -3.73 5.83
CA ARG A 65 -15.57 -3.34 6.37
C ARG A 65 -16.37 -2.56 5.33
N LEU A 66 -17.50 -3.15 4.91
CA LEU A 66 -18.42 -2.51 3.97
C LEU A 66 -19.14 -1.33 4.61
N THR A 67 -19.46 -0.32 3.80
CA THR A 67 -20.26 0.84 4.20
C THR A 67 -21.44 1.00 3.25
N LYS A 68 -22.38 1.90 3.57
CA LYS A 68 -23.51 2.21 2.68
C LYS A 68 -23.08 2.67 1.29
N ALA A 69 -21.87 3.22 1.15
CA ALA A 69 -21.33 3.69 -0.13
C ALA A 69 -20.61 2.59 -0.93
N SER A 70 -20.31 1.45 -0.32
CA SER A 70 -19.63 0.31 -0.96
C SER A 70 -20.41 -0.13 -2.19
N LYS A 71 -19.71 -0.34 -3.31
CA LYS A 71 -20.31 -0.85 -4.55
C LYS A 71 -20.26 -2.37 -4.68
N TYR A 72 -19.70 -3.03 -3.67
CA TYR A 72 -19.55 -4.48 -3.58
C TYR A 72 -20.16 -5.01 -2.29
N THR A 73 -20.47 -6.30 -2.29
CA THR A 73 -21.01 -7.05 -1.14
C THR A 73 -19.93 -7.92 -0.51
N GLY A 74 -20.21 -8.50 0.66
CA GLY A 74 -19.26 -9.39 1.35
C GLY A 74 -18.93 -10.64 0.54
N ASP A 75 -19.87 -11.08 -0.30
CA ASP A 75 -19.73 -12.24 -1.17
C ASP A 75 -18.97 -11.95 -2.47
N SER A 76 -18.74 -10.66 -2.77
CA SER A 76 -17.99 -10.26 -3.96
C SER A 76 -16.56 -10.80 -3.89
N THR A 77 -16.15 -11.58 -4.89
CA THR A 77 -14.79 -12.11 -5.03
C THR A 77 -13.68 -11.07 -4.76
N PRO A 78 -13.70 -9.85 -5.33
CA PRO A 78 -12.65 -8.86 -5.04
C PRO A 78 -12.57 -8.45 -3.56
N VAL A 79 -13.69 -8.40 -2.83
CA VAL A 79 -13.71 -8.10 -1.39
C VAL A 79 -13.05 -9.23 -0.59
N ARG A 80 -13.36 -10.48 -0.96
CA ARG A 80 -12.76 -11.67 -0.35
C ARG A 80 -11.26 -11.74 -0.65
N VAL A 81 -10.85 -11.45 -1.89
CA VAL A 81 -9.44 -11.45 -2.31
C VAL A 81 -8.66 -10.35 -1.58
N ALA A 82 -9.19 -9.13 -1.49
CA ALA A 82 -8.53 -8.05 -0.76
C ALA A 82 -8.32 -8.41 0.71
N SER A 83 -9.37 -8.92 1.38
CA SER A 83 -9.30 -9.31 2.78
C SER A 83 -8.32 -10.47 3.00
N TRP A 84 -8.32 -11.46 2.10
CA TRP A 84 -7.37 -12.57 2.14
C TRP A 84 -5.93 -12.11 1.91
N ALA A 85 -5.69 -11.27 0.90
CA ALA A 85 -4.37 -10.74 0.60
C ALA A 85 -3.79 -9.96 1.79
N CYS A 86 -4.60 -9.12 2.44
CA CYS A 86 -4.16 -8.41 3.65
C CYS A 86 -3.83 -9.36 4.80
N LYS A 87 -4.58 -10.46 4.97
CA LYS A 87 -4.24 -11.51 5.95
C LYS A 87 -2.92 -12.22 5.62
N VAL A 88 -2.63 -12.45 4.34
CA VAL A 88 -1.34 -13.00 3.89
C VAL A 88 -0.20 -12.04 4.22
N ILE A 89 -0.37 -10.75 3.90
CA ILE A 89 0.62 -9.69 4.19
C ILE A 89 0.87 -9.56 5.70
N LEU A 90 -0.17 -9.73 6.52
CA LEU A 90 -0.08 -9.76 7.99
C LEU A 90 0.56 -11.05 8.55
N GLY A 91 0.91 -12.02 7.72
CA GLY A 91 1.41 -13.33 8.16
C GLY A 91 0.35 -14.22 8.83
N LYS A 92 -0.95 -13.87 8.72
CA LYS A 92 -2.08 -14.64 9.27
C LYS A 92 -2.58 -15.72 8.30
N ALA A 93 -2.06 -15.75 7.08
CA ALA A 93 -2.37 -16.76 6.07
C ALA A 93 -1.12 -17.00 5.20
N ALA A 94 -0.99 -18.22 4.66
CA ALA A 94 0.07 -18.54 3.71
C ALA A 94 -0.32 -18.05 2.30
N LEU A 95 0.68 -17.64 1.50
CA LEU A 95 0.52 -17.42 0.07
C LEU A 95 0.64 -18.78 -0.66
N PRO A 96 -0.44 -19.32 -1.26
CA PRO A 96 -0.37 -20.58 -1.98
C PRO A 96 0.52 -20.45 -3.21
N ALA A 97 1.09 -21.59 -3.64
CA ALA A 97 1.79 -21.66 -4.91
C ALA A 97 0.89 -21.18 -6.06
N GLY A 98 1.49 -20.46 -7.01
CA GLY A 98 0.77 -19.88 -8.15
C GLY A 98 0.09 -18.53 -7.86
N TYR A 99 0.11 -18.01 -6.63
CA TYR A 99 -0.38 -16.66 -6.32
C TYR A 99 0.77 -15.67 -6.12
N SER A 100 0.51 -14.41 -6.43
CA SER A 100 1.46 -13.32 -6.23
C SER A 100 0.76 -12.08 -5.64
N ILE A 101 1.50 -11.32 -4.85
CA ILE A 101 1.09 -10.00 -4.35
C ILE A 101 2.24 -9.05 -4.64
N GLN A 102 1.99 -8.03 -5.45
CA GLN A 102 3.01 -7.09 -5.93
C GLN A 102 2.53 -5.65 -5.75
N HIS A 103 3.41 -4.75 -5.29
CA HIS A 103 3.09 -3.33 -5.26
C HIS A 103 3.37 -2.68 -6.63
N ALA A 104 2.69 -1.58 -6.94
CA ALA A 104 2.79 -0.91 -8.24
C ALA A 104 4.06 -0.04 -8.43
N GLY A 105 5.15 -0.29 -7.69
CA GLY A 105 6.38 0.51 -7.77
C GLY A 105 6.25 1.97 -7.30
N ARG A 106 5.20 2.32 -6.55
CA ARG A 106 4.99 3.67 -5.99
C ARG A 106 5.02 3.63 -4.46
N CYS A 107 5.48 4.72 -3.86
CA CYS A 107 5.55 4.88 -2.42
C CYS A 107 4.15 4.77 -1.80
N GLY A 108 3.96 3.82 -0.90
CA GLY A 108 2.71 3.65 -0.16
C GLY A 108 2.30 4.86 0.68
N ARG A 109 3.22 5.80 0.97
CA ARG A 109 2.94 7.02 1.76
C ARG A 109 2.69 8.28 0.93
N CYS A 110 3.52 8.57 -0.06
CA CYS A 110 3.40 9.81 -0.83
C CYS A 110 2.95 9.60 -2.28
N GLY A 111 2.85 8.35 -2.73
CA GLY A 111 2.44 8.01 -4.10
C GLY A 111 3.47 8.36 -5.19
N ARG A 112 4.68 8.80 -4.86
CA ARG A 112 5.76 9.03 -5.84
C ARG A 112 6.34 7.71 -6.35
N LEU A 113 6.90 7.72 -7.57
CA LEU A 113 7.60 6.56 -8.14
C LEU A 113 8.82 6.19 -7.28
N LEU A 114 9.02 4.88 -7.05
CA LEU A 114 10.18 4.35 -6.35
C LEU A 114 11.26 4.03 -7.37
N THR A 115 12.48 4.51 -7.13
CA THR A 115 13.58 4.44 -8.10
C THR A 115 14.79 3.65 -7.60
N THR A 116 14.93 3.45 -6.28
CA THR A 116 16.02 2.66 -5.71
C THR A 116 15.56 1.24 -5.40
N PRO A 117 16.44 0.22 -5.51
CA PRO A 117 16.10 -1.17 -5.19
C PRO A 117 15.53 -1.34 -3.79
N GLU A 118 16.10 -0.67 -2.77
CA GLU A 118 15.65 -0.75 -1.38
C GLU A 118 14.26 -0.15 -1.22
N SER A 119 14.00 0.96 -1.91
CA SER A 119 12.70 1.63 -1.88
C SER A 119 11.63 0.80 -2.57
N ILE A 120 11.98 0.17 -3.70
CA ILE A 120 11.12 -0.80 -4.40
C ILE A 120 10.84 -1.97 -3.47
N GLU A 121 11.85 -2.59 -2.86
CA GLU A 121 11.68 -3.77 -2.02
C GLU A 121 10.71 -3.56 -0.84
N ARG A 122 10.81 -2.40 -0.18
CA ARG A 122 9.95 -2.03 0.95
C ARG A 122 8.64 -1.33 0.55
N GLY A 123 8.49 -0.92 -0.71
CA GLY A 123 7.32 -0.17 -1.19
C GLY A 123 7.21 1.28 -0.67
N ILE A 124 8.20 1.79 0.04
CA ILE A 124 8.21 3.12 0.66
C ILE A 124 9.46 3.88 0.22
N GLY A 125 9.32 5.17 -0.10
CA GLY A 125 10.46 6.03 -0.48
C GLY A 125 11.32 6.42 0.74
N PRO A 126 12.58 6.84 0.55
CA PRO A 126 13.52 7.11 1.64
C PRO A 126 13.00 8.15 2.63
N GLU A 127 12.62 9.33 2.16
CA GLU A 127 12.05 10.38 3.01
C GLU A 127 10.81 9.92 3.79
N CYS A 128 9.97 9.08 3.16
CA CYS A 128 8.77 8.56 3.80
C CYS A 128 9.07 7.48 4.83
N TRP A 129 10.11 6.67 4.58
CA TRP A 129 10.58 5.67 5.51
C TRP A 129 11.11 6.33 6.78
N ASP A 130 11.90 7.39 6.63
CA ASP A 130 12.43 8.17 7.74
C ASP A 130 11.29 8.80 8.54
N ILE A 131 10.30 9.41 7.90
CA ILE A 131 9.13 9.95 8.62
C ILE A 131 8.33 8.87 9.37
N MET A 132 8.22 7.66 8.81
CA MET A 132 7.45 6.56 9.41
C MET A 132 8.17 5.87 10.58
N HIS A 133 9.50 5.79 10.54
CA HIS A 133 10.31 5.04 11.49
C HIS A 133 11.25 5.92 12.35
N GLY A 134 11.31 7.21 12.06
CA GLY A 134 12.30 8.14 12.58
C GLY A 134 11.74 9.55 12.74
N GLY A 135 11.16 9.81 13.91
CA GLY A 135 11.32 11.11 14.56
C GLY A 135 12.69 11.24 15.23
N ALA A 136 13.79 10.93 14.53
CA ALA A 136 15.14 11.07 15.08
C ALA A 136 16.15 11.47 14.00
N ALA A 137 16.73 12.65 14.20
CA ALA A 137 17.91 13.26 13.58
C ALA A 137 17.80 13.71 12.10
N VAL A 138 17.31 14.94 11.93
CA VAL A 138 18.00 15.87 11.02
C VAL A 138 19.33 16.23 11.67
N GLU A 139 20.43 15.61 11.25
CA GLU A 139 21.73 16.27 11.29
C GLU A 139 22.43 16.07 9.95
N ALA A 140 22.39 17.14 9.15
CA ALA A 140 23.35 17.40 8.10
C ALA A 140 23.72 18.90 8.19
N PRO A 141 24.92 19.35 7.84
CA PRO A 141 26.25 18.73 7.88
C PRO A 141 27.18 19.54 8.83
N LYS A 142 28.33 19.00 9.27
CA LYS A 142 29.42 19.88 9.76
C LYS A 142 30.29 20.27 8.57
N VAL A 143 29.99 21.45 8.03
CA VAL A 143 30.79 22.15 7.01
C VAL A 143 31.84 23.01 7.73
N GLU A 144 32.73 22.39 8.49
CA GLU A 144 33.85 23.08 9.19
C GLU A 144 35.22 22.45 8.90
N GLU A 145 35.30 21.50 7.94
CA GLU A 145 36.54 21.24 7.17
C GLU A 145 36.62 22.15 5.93
N LEU A 146 36.33 23.43 6.10
CA LEU A 146 36.63 24.47 5.13
C LEU A 146 37.47 25.51 5.86
N ILE A 147 38.71 25.71 5.38
CA ILE A 147 39.67 26.79 5.65
C ILE A 147 40.09 26.92 7.14
N GLY A 148 41.26 26.44 7.58
CA GLY A 148 42.58 26.86 7.12
C GLY A 148 43.05 28.09 7.93
N PHE A 149 44.12 27.90 8.72
CA PHE A 149 44.84 28.83 9.63
C PHE A 149 44.43 28.82 11.11
#